data_AF-A0A2V5S6C3-F1
#
_entry.id   AF-A0A2V5S6C3-F1
#
_cell.length_a   1.000
_cell.length_b   1.000
_cell.length_c   1.000
_cell.angle_alpha   90.00
_cell.angle_beta   90.00
_cell.angle_gamma   90.00
#
_symmetry.space_group_name_H-M   'P 1'
#
loop_
_entity.id
_entity.type
_entity.pdbx_description
1 polymer ?
#
loop_
_entity_poly.entity_id
_entity_poly.type
_entity_poly.pdbx_seq_one_letter_code
_entity_poly.pdbx_strand_id
1 'polypeptide(L)'
;MKRKSSTRSAFFNLRALLGFTVCLFGVALAIFAGRDAMLPRPDGTARRVRYRPSPGGDSQGDTAGMARLNEYWHHRLTYPTGRFDPAWVRAAAVQHAQMSTGVPAGAPATLNPQSPLALSTTSFTALGPQPARMTGQVGGYDWTTAVGRVNDIAVDPTTTVNGSIVAYLGSVGGGVWKTTNCCSASTTWTVVTDNPLISTTAINTIVIDPNNHKTIYAGTGDLRFAAFSMGSQGILKSTNAGVKW
;
A
#
# COMPACT_ATOMS: atom_id res chain seq x y z
N MET A 1 -57.61 46.59 -53.12
CA MET A 1 -57.46 45.40 -52.25
C MET A 1 -56.72 44.31 -53.04
N LYS A 2 -55.40 44.17 -52.88
CA LYS A 2 -54.58 43.16 -53.60
C LYS A 2 -53.88 42.26 -52.59
N ARG A 3 -54.28 40.99 -52.52
CA ARG A 3 -53.62 39.93 -51.76
C ARG A 3 -52.35 39.50 -52.50
N LYS A 4 -51.20 39.48 -51.82
CA LYS A 4 -50.00 38.74 -52.25
C LYS A 4 -49.85 37.52 -51.35
N SER A 5 -49.99 36.34 -51.94
CA SER A 5 -49.59 35.06 -51.36
C SER A 5 -48.15 34.77 -51.81
N SER A 6 -47.25 34.45 -50.87
CA SER A 6 -45.95 33.87 -51.19
C SER A 6 -45.78 32.55 -50.44
N THR A 7 -45.75 31.48 -51.23
CA THR A 7 -45.31 30.11 -50.95
C THR A 7 -44.03 30.04 -50.10
N ARG A 8 -44.06 29.25 -49.02
CA ARG A 8 -42.87 28.81 -48.27
C ARG A 8 -42.33 27.53 -48.92
N SER A 9 -41.14 27.61 -49.52
CA SER A 9 -40.32 26.45 -49.84
C SER A 9 -39.69 25.91 -48.55
N ALA A 10 -39.74 24.60 -48.37
CA ALA A 10 -39.13 23.89 -47.25
C ALA A 10 -37.59 23.93 -47.40
N PHE A 11 -36.92 24.70 -46.54
CA PHE A 11 -35.47 24.67 -46.44
C PHE A 11 -35.03 23.43 -45.67
N PHE A 12 -34.50 22.45 -46.41
CA PHE A 12 -33.74 21.32 -45.87
C PHE A 12 -32.53 21.87 -45.10
N ASN A 13 -32.57 21.77 -43.78
CA ASN A 13 -31.51 22.29 -42.92
C ASN A 13 -30.38 21.24 -42.85
N LEU A 14 -29.45 21.31 -43.80
CA LEU A 14 -28.31 20.39 -43.95
C LEU A 14 -27.51 20.22 -42.64
N ARG A 15 -27.47 21.26 -41.80
CA ARG A 15 -26.84 21.22 -40.47
C ARG A 15 -27.55 20.32 -39.47
N ALA A 16 -28.88 20.26 -39.53
CA ALA A 16 -29.66 19.36 -38.68
C ALA A 16 -29.48 17.89 -39.11
N LEU A 17 -29.38 17.63 -40.42
CA LEU A 17 -29.09 16.30 -40.95
C LEU A 17 -27.69 15.82 -40.53
N LEU A 18 -26.67 16.68 -40.68
CA LEU A 18 -25.31 16.41 -40.24
C LEU A 18 -25.23 16.14 -38.73
N GLY A 19 -25.90 16.96 -37.92
CA GLY A 19 -26.00 16.77 -36.48
C GLY A 19 -26.64 15.43 -36.11
N PHE A 20 -27.71 15.04 -36.79
CA PHE A 20 -28.39 13.77 -36.54
C PHE A 20 -27.53 12.57 -36.95
N THR A 21 -26.79 12.66 -38.06
CA THR A 21 -25.86 11.60 -38.49
C THR A 21 -24.69 11.44 -37.53
N VAL A 22 -24.12 12.53 -37.01
CA VAL A 22 -23.02 12.47 -36.03
C VAL A 22 -23.51 11.88 -34.70
N CYS A 23 -24.72 12.23 -34.25
CA CYS A 23 -25.34 11.63 -33.07
C CYS A 23 -25.59 10.13 -33.25
N LEU A 24 -26.12 9.71 -34.40
CA LEU A 24 -26.35 8.29 -34.69
C LEU A 24 -25.03 7.50 -34.77
N PHE A 25 -23.99 8.09 -35.36
CA PHE A 25 -22.67 7.48 -35.40
C PHE A 25 -22.04 7.37 -34.01
N GLY A 26 -22.22 8.39 -33.15
CA GLY A 26 -21.79 8.37 -31.75
C GLY A 26 -22.49 7.31 -30.91
N VAL A 27 -23.80 7.13 -31.10
CA VAL A 27 -24.57 6.06 -30.43
C VAL A 27 -24.16 4.69 -30.95
N ALA A 28 -23.92 4.53 -32.25
CA ALA A 28 -23.42 3.28 -32.83
C ALA A 28 -22.02 2.91 -32.31
N LEU A 29 -21.11 3.88 -32.18
CA LEU A 29 -19.79 3.71 -31.56
C LEU A 29 -19.90 3.34 -30.08
N ALA A 30 -20.85 3.92 -29.33
CA ALA A 30 -21.09 3.54 -27.94
C ALA A 30 -21.63 2.10 -27.80
N ILE A 31 -22.49 1.67 -28.73
CA ILE A 31 -23.02 0.29 -28.75
C ILE A 31 -21.92 -0.72 -29.14
N PHE A 32 -21.02 -0.37 -30.06
CA PHE A 32 -19.90 -1.24 -30.43
C PHE A 32 -18.77 -1.26 -29.38
N ALA A 33 -18.44 -0.12 -28.77
CA ALA A 33 -17.51 -0.07 -27.62
C ALA A 33 -18.06 -0.80 -26.38
N GLY A 34 -19.39 -0.91 -26.25
CA GLY A 34 -20.03 -1.71 -25.21
C GLY A 34 -20.03 -3.23 -25.47
N ARG A 35 -19.77 -3.68 -26.70
CA ARG A 35 -19.79 -5.11 -27.06
C ARG A 35 -18.46 -5.83 -26.82
N ASP A 36 -17.32 -5.12 -26.83
CA ASP A 36 -16.02 -5.66 -26.43
C ASP A 36 -15.71 -5.48 -24.92
N ALA A 37 -16.64 -4.87 -24.16
CA ALA A 37 -16.55 -4.76 -22.71
C ALA A 37 -17.18 -5.95 -21.95
N MET A 38 -17.46 -7.07 -22.64
CA MET A 38 -17.72 -8.35 -21.98
C MET A 38 -16.41 -9.14 -21.84
N LEU A 39 -15.50 -8.61 -21.03
CA LEU A 39 -14.47 -9.44 -20.42
C LEU A 39 -15.18 -10.48 -19.53
N PRO A 40 -14.73 -11.74 -19.49
CA PRO A 40 -15.26 -12.70 -18.54
C PRO A 40 -15.11 -12.09 -17.15
N ARG A 41 -16.23 -11.95 -16.42
CA ARG A 41 -16.20 -11.63 -14.98
C ARG A 41 -15.23 -12.63 -14.34
N PRO A 42 -14.14 -12.21 -13.68
CA PRO A 42 -13.37 -13.14 -12.89
C PRO A 42 -14.29 -13.59 -11.76
N ASP A 43 -14.64 -14.88 -11.82
CA ASP A 43 -15.46 -15.53 -10.82
C ASP A 43 -14.83 -15.27 -9.44
N GLY A 44 -15.66 -14.94 -8.44
CA GLY A 44 -15.29 -14.29 -7.19
C GLY A 44 -14.42 -15.10 -6.22
N THR A 45 -13.30 -15.68 -6.65
CA THR A 45 -12.41 -16.54 -5.86
C THR A 45 -10.92 -16.20 -5.96
N ALA A 46 -10.54 -14.98 -6.34
CA ALA A 46 -9.15 -14.52 -6.16
C ALA A 46 -8.87 -14.17 -4.69
N ARG A 47 -8.87 -15.19 -3.81
CA ARG A 47 -8.46 -15.06 -2.41
C ARG A 47 -6.96 -14.74 -2.35
N ARG A 48 -6.67 -13.58 -1.78
CA ARG A 48 -5.35 -13.06 -1.38
C ARG A 48 -4.42 -14.17 -0.86
N VAL A 49 -3.32 -14.43 -1.58
CA VAL A 49 -2.26 -15.35 -1.13
C VAL A 49 -1.53 -14.71 0.05
N ARG A 50 -1.70 -15.27 1.26
CA ARG A 50 -0.86 -14.97 2.42
C ARG A 50 0.48 -15.69 2.24
N TYR A 51 1.54 -14.95 1.94
CA TYR A 51 2.90 -15.46 1.93
C TYR A 51 3.55 -15.20 3.30
N ARG A 52 3.93 -16.26 4.03
CA ARG A 52 4.98 -16.19 5.06
C ARG A 52 5.64 -17.55 5.24
N PRO A 53 6.94 -17.63 4.98
CA PRO A 53 7.84 -18.34 5.92
C PRO A 53 9.05 -17.49 6.36
N SER A 54 9.79 -17.89 7.42
CA SER A 54 11.25 -17.70 7.68
C SER A 54 11.59 -17.95 9.17
N PRO A 55 12.84 -18.25 9.59
CA PRO A 55 13.92 -19.09 9.02
C PRO A 55 14.78 -19.87 10.07
N GLY A 56 15.59 -20.83 9.60
CA GLY A 56 16.82 -21.26 10.29
C GLY A 56 17.51 -22.51 9.71
N GLY A 57 18.62 -22.30 8.99
CA GLY A 57 19.71 -23.30 8.78
C GLY A 57 19.65 -24.12 7.49
N ASP A 58 20.75 -24.05 6.72
CA ASP A 58 21.15 -24.85 5.54
C ASP A 58 20.22 -24.88 4.29
N SER A 59 20.83 -24.76 3.10
CA SER A 59 20.12 -24.76 1.81
C SER A 59 19.45 -26.11 1.48
N GLN A 60 19.76 -27.17 2.23
CA GLN A 60 18.98 -28.42 2.26
C GLN A 60 17.82 -28.36 3.27
N GLY A 61 18.00 -27.69 4.42
CA GLY A 61 16.99 -27.46 5.45
C GLY A 61 15.91 -26.45 5.09
N ASP A 62 16.17 -25.49 4.20
CA ASP A 62 15.12 -24.57 3.73
C ASP A 62 14.07 -25.31 2.89
N THR A 63 14.47 -26.21 1.99
CA THR A 63 13.50 -27.01 1.21
C THR A 63 12.74 -27.99 2.11
N ALA A 64 13.45 -28.65 3.04
CA ALA A 64 12.83 -29.52 4.03
C ALA A 64 11.93 -28.73 5.00
N GLY A 65 12.29 -27.49 5.32
CA GLY A 65 11.55 -26.56 6.18
C GLY A 65 10.30 -26.04 5.50
N MET A 66 10.37 -25.71 4.20
CA MET A 66 9.21 -25.40 3.37
C MET A 66 8.29 -26.62 3.22
N ALA A 67 8.84 -27.82 3.03
CA ALA A 67 8.04 -29.05 3.00
C ALA A 67 7.34 -29.29 4.34
N ARG A 68 8.04 -29.09 5.47
CA ARG A 68 7.48 -29.22 6.82
C ARG A 68 6.41 -28.16 7.11
N LEU A 69 6.62 -26.92 6.67
CA LEU A 69 5.62 -25.85 6.74
C LEU A 69 4.40 -26.15 5.86
N ASN A 70 4.62 -26.65 4.65
CA ASN A 70 3.55 -27.04 3.74
C ASN A 70 2.73 -28.20 4.32
N GLU A 71 3.38 -29.21 4.88
CA GLU A 71 2.74 -30.33 5.58
C GLU A 71 2.00 -29.86 6.84
N TYR A 72 2.60 -28.98 7.64
CA TYR A 72 1.96 -28.35 8.80
C TYR A 72 0.67 -27.59 8.41
N TRP A 73 0.75 -26.74 7.38
CA TRP A 73 -0.40 -25.98 6.91
C TRP A 73 -1.43 -26.87 6.22
N HIS A 74 -1.00 -27.88 5.49
CA HIS A 74 -1.87 -28.90 4.89
C HIS A 74 -2.65 -29.59 6.01
N HIS A 75 -1.99 -30.21 6.97
CA HIS A 75 -2.64 -30.85 8.12
C HIS A 75 -3.59 -29.90 8.85
N ARG A 76 -3.20 -28.66 9.12
CA ARG A 76 -4.07 -27.72 9.84
C ARG A 76 -5.31 -27.31 9.03
N LEU A 77 -5.18 -27.17 7.71
CA LEU A 77 -6.28 -26.81 6.82
C LEU A 77 -7.18 -28.01 6.50
N THR A 78 -6.67 -29.23 6.64
CA THR A 78 -7.37 -30.47 6.26
C THR A 78 -7.65 -31.40 7.44
N TYR A 79 -7.30 -31.01 8.66
CA TYR A 79 -7.56 -31.80 9.87
C TYR A 79 -9.06 -32.03 10.03
N PRO A 80 -9.51 -33.22 10.47
CA PRO A 80 -8.73 -34.41 10.83
C PRO A 80 -8.43 -35.35 9.65
N THR A 81 -9.02 -35.08 8.49
CA THR A 81 -9.12 -36.09 7.42
C THR A 81 -7.97 -36.06 6.40
N GLY A 82 -7.14 -35.02 6.40
CA GLY A 82 -6.09 -34.84 5.39
C GLY A 82 -6.61 -34.42 4.01
N ARG A 83 -7.93 -34.20 3.88
CA ARG A 83 -8.57 -33.82 2.62
C ARG A 83 -8.94 -32.33 2.65
N PHE A 84 -8.68 -31.61 1.56
CA PHE A 84 -9.17 -30.25 1.35
C PHE A 84 -10.14 -30.25 0.17
N ASP A 85 -11.39 -29.84 0.41
CA ASP A 85 -12.31 -29.48 -0.67
C ASP A 85 -12.56 -27.97 -0.64
N PRO A 86 -12.26 -27.22 -1.72
CA PRO A 86 -12.63 -25.82 -1.84
C PRO A 86 -14.11 -25.52 -1.58
N ALA A 87 -15.01 -26.51 -1.74
CA ALA A 87 -16.43 -26.40 -1.41
C ALA A 87 -16.67 -26.15 0.09
N TRP A 88 -15.83 -26.70 0.97
CA TRP A 88 -15.96 -26.49 2.42
C TRP A 88 -15.67 -25.05 2.82
N VAL A 89 -14.71 -24.40 2.17
CA VAL A 89 -14.42 -22.97 2.41
C VAL A 89 -15.58 -22.09 1.97
N ARG A 90 -16.21 -22.43 0.84
CA ARG A 90 -17.42 -21.72 0.38
C ARG A 90 -18.59 -21.91 1.34
N ALA A 91 -18.81 -23.14 1.80
CA ALA A 91 -19.86 -23.44 2.79
C ALA A 91 -19.62 -22.72 4.13
N ALA A 92 -18.37 -22.72 4.61
CA ALA A 92 -17.99 -22.02 5.84
C ALA A 92 -18.15 -20.50 5.71
N ALA A 93 -17.88 -19.91 4.55
CA ALA A 93 -18.11 -18.49 4.30
C ALA A 93 -19.61 -18.14 4.34
N VAL A 94 -20.47 -19.00 3.78
CA VAL A 94 -21.93 -18.85 3.88
C VAL A 94 -22.39 -18.97 5.32
N GLN A 95 -21.88 -19.94 6.07
CA GLN A 95 -22.20 -20.11 7.50
C GLN A 95 -21.72 -18.92 8.34
N HIS A 96 -20.50 -18.43 8.10
CA HIS A 96 -19.93 -17.27 8.80
C HIS A 96 -20.78 -16.01 8.57
N ALA A 97 -21.32 -15.81 7.38
CA ALA A 97 -22.22 -14.70 7.09
C ALA A 97 -23.54 -14.75 7.88
N GLN A 98 -23.93 -15.93 8.39
CA GLN A 98 -25.09 -16.11 9.27
C GLN A 98 -24.74 -15.98 10.76
N MET A 99 -23.45 -15.93 11.11
CA MET A 99 -23.01 -15.75 12.48
C MET A 99 -23.00 -14.27 12.85
N SER A 100 -23.65 -13.93 13.97
CA SER A 100 -23.57 -12.60 14.57
C SER A 100 -22.13 -12.28 14.95
N THR A 101 -21.53 -11.27 14.32
CA THR A 101 -20.24 -10.73 14.73
C THR A 101 -20.47 -9.68 15.82
N GLY A 102 -19.82 -9.84 16.97
CA GLY A 102 -19.84 -8.85 18.04
C GLY A 102 -18.43 -8.51 18.51
N VAL A 103 -18.22 -7.29 18.98
CA VAL A 103 -17.04 -6.95 19.79
C VAL A 103 -17.26 -7.59 21.17
N PRO A 104 -16.29 -8.35 21.72
CA PRO A 104 -16.40 -8.90 23.07
C PRO A 104 -16.78 -7.81 24.07
N ALA A 105 -17.75 -8.09 24.94
CA ALA A 105 -18.13 -7.14 25.98
C ALA A 105 -16.97 -6.94 26.95
N GLY A 106 -16.33 -5.77 26.84
CA GLY A 106 -15.31 -5.29 27.75
C GLY A 106 -15.17 -3.80 27.51
N ALA A 107 -15.39 -2.99 28.55
CA ALA A 107 -15.01 -1.58 28.47
C ALA A 107 -13.47 -1.54 28.44
N PRO A 108 -12.84 -0.97 27.40
CA PRO A 108 -11.42 -0.66 27.51
C PRO A 108 -11.25 0.20 28.76
N ALA A 109 -10.33 -0.19 29.64
CA ALA A 109 -9.99 0.63 30.80
C ALA A 109 -9.77 2.06 30.30
N THR A 110 -10.53 3.01 30.85
CA THR A 110 -10.51 4.40 30.39
C THR A 110 -9.09 4.91 30.53
N LEU A 111 -8.43 5.12 29.39
CA LEU A 111 -7.16 5.85 29.30
C LEU A 111 -7.35 7.14 30.07
N ASN A 112 -6.51 7.40 31.07
CA ASN A 112 -6.49 8.67 31.77
C ASN A 112 -6.17 9.77 30.73
N PRO A 113 -7.12 10.66 30.38
CA PRO A 113 -6.90 11.67 29.35
C PRO A 113 -5.94 12.77 29.79
N GLN A 114 -5.57 12.79 31.08
CA GLN A 114 -4.57 13.69 31.66
C GLN A 114 -3.19 13.03 31.76
N SER A 115 -3.01 11.80 31.27
CA SER A 115 -1.67 11.22 31.16
C SER A 115 -0.87 11.99 30.10
N PRO A 116 0.37 12.42 30.38
CA PRO A 116 1.26 12.96 29.34
C PRO A 116 1.62 11.90 28.27
N LEU A 117 1.23 10.63 28.49
CA LEU A 117 1.32 9.53 27.54
C LEU A 117 -0.05 9.15 26.94
N ALA A 118 -1.10 9.96 27.16
CA ALA A 118 -2.42 9.72 26.59
C ALA A 118 -2.35 9.83 25.05
N LEU A 119 -2.64 8.73 24.37
CA LEU A 119 -2.75 8.72 22.92
C LEU A 119 -4.11 9.29 22.49
N SER A 120 -4.13 9.92 21.32
CA SER A 120 -5.38 10.44 20.75
C SER A 120 -6.34 9.29 20.42
N THR A 121 -7.62 9.48 20.75
CA THR A 121 -8.69 8.54 20.40
C THR A 121 -9.23 8.75 18.98
N THR A 122 -8.85 9.86 18.33
CA THR A 122 -9.36 10.26 17.01
C THR A 122 -8.27 10.44 15.97
N SER A 123 -7.00 10.34 16.37
CA SER A 123 -5.86 10.48 15.45
C SER A 123 -4.74 9.49 15.78
N PHE A 124 -3.99 9.14 14.75
CA PHE A 124 -2.81 8.30 14.89
C PHE A 124 -1.66 9.10 15.50
N THR A 125 -1.03 8.55 16.55
CA THR A 125 0.23 9.10 17.09
C THR A 125 1.41 8.39 16.43
N ALA A 126 2.07 9.08 15.50
CA ALA A 126 3.28 8.57 14.88
C ALA A 126 4.45 8.58 15.86
N LEU A 127 5.09 7.42 16.07
CA LEU A 127 6.29 7.28 16.90
C LEU A 127 7.59 7.50 16.11
N GLY A 128 7.50 7.57 14.78
CA GLY A 128 8.68 7.62 13.92
C GLY A 128 9.44 6.30 13.87
N PRO A 129 10.63 6.30 13.23
CA PRO A 129 11.53 5.15 13.17
C PRO A 129 12.32 4.95 14.48
N GLN A 130 11.79 5.42 15.62
CA GLN A 130 12.50 5.36 16.90
C GLN A 130 12.60 3.91 17.40
N PRO A 131 13.76 3.48 17.92
CA PRO A 131 13.88 2.17 18.56
C PRO A 131 12.88 2.03 19.72
N ALA A 132 12.12 0.94 19.76
CA ALA A 132 11.26 0.61 20.88
C ALA A 132 11.79 -0.62 21.62
N ARG A 133 11.53 -0.68 22.93
CA ARG A 133 11.93 -1.81 23.77
C ARG A 133 11.27 -3.09 23.29
N MET A 134 12.06 -4.06 22.87
CA MET A 134 11.61 -5.43 22.63
C MET A 134 11.54 -6.17 23.96
N THR A 135 10.37 -6.74 24.26
CA THR A 135 10.13 -7.57 25.46
C THR A 135 10.14 -9.07 25.15
N GLY A 136 10.22 -9.44 23.87
CA GLY A 136 10.31 -10.83 23.43
C GLY A 136 11.75 -11.34 23.50
N GLN A 137 11.99 -12.39 24.29
CA GLN A 137 13.27 -13.09 24.39
C GLN A 137 13.23 -14.34 23.51
N VAL A 138 14.19 -14.49 22.59
CA VAL A 138 14.36 -15.71 21.80
C VAL A 138 15.68 -16.35 22.20
N GLY A 139 15.64 -17.59 22.69
CA GLY A 139 16.85 -18.33 23.07
C GLY A 139 17.69 -17.68 24.17
N GLY A 140 17.08 -16.90 25.06
CA GLY A 140 17.81 -16.22 26.13
C GLY A 140 18.34 -14.82 25.77
N TYR A 141 18.31 -14.42 24.49
CA TYR A 141 18.88 -13.15 24.03
C TYR A 141 17.90 -11.97 24.20
N ASP A 142 18.39 -10.90 24.82
CA ASP A 142 17.67 -9.63 24.98
C ASP A 142 18.04 -8.64 23.85
N TRP A 143 17.10 -8.38 22.95
CA TRP A 143 17.26 -7.46 21.83
C TRP A 143 17.28 -5.98 22.24
N THR A 144 17.04 -5.69 23.51
CA THR A 144 16.96 -4.33 24.06
C THR A 144 15.98 -3.44 23.30
N THR A 145 16.44 -2.51 22.47
CA THR A 145 15.62 -1.64 21.65
C THR A 145 15.83 -1.93 20.17
N ALA A 146 14.83 -2.52 19.52
CA ALA A 146 14.88 -2.80 18.09
C ALA A 146 13.46 -2.81 17.51
N VAL A 147 13.18 -1.96 16.54
CA VAL A 147 11.95 -2.01 15.75
C VAL A 147 12.22 -1.61 14.30
N GLY A 148 11.56 -2.31 13.39
CA GLY A 148 11.69 -2.07 11.96
C GLY A 148 13.11 -2.34 11.43
N ARG A 149 13.25 -2.16 10.12
CA ARG A 149 14.55 -2.22 9.44
C ARG A 149 14.69 -1.02 8.53
N VAL A 150 15.84 -0.38 8.63
CA VAL A 150 16.29 0.70 7.75
C VAL A 150 17.16 0.08 6.68
N ASN A 151 16.85 0.37 5.42
CA ASN A 151 17.67 -0.07 4.28
C ASN A 151 18.67 1.02 3.87
N ASP A 152 18.30 2.29 3.98
CA ASP A 152 19.13 3.40 3.51
C ASP A 152 18.95 4.68 4.34
N ILE A 153 20.00 5.49 4.39
CA ILE A 153 19.99 6.85 4.94
C ILE A 153 20.77 7.79 4.01
N ALA A 154 20.10 8.85 3.54
CA ALA A 154 20.71 9.87 2.69
C ALA A 154 20.75 11.20 3.45
N VAL A 155 21.96 11.75 3.64
CA VAL A 155 22.16 13.04 4.31
C VAL A 155 22.29 14.13 3.25
N ASP A 156 21.58 15.24 3.43
CA ASP A 156 21.67 16.41 2.55
C ASP A 156 23.04 17.08 2.73
N PRO A 157 23.89 17.12 1.68
CA PRO A 157 25.24 17.67 1.77
C PRO A 157 25.26 19.18 1.98
N THR A 158 24.13 19.87 1.78
CA THR A 158 24.03 21.33 1.96
C THR A 158 23.82 21.75 3.41
N THR A 159 23.47 20.81 4.29
CA THR A 159 23.24 21.06 5.71
C THR A 159 24.33 20.42 6.56
N THR A 160 25.21 21.23 7.14
CA THR A 160 26.42 20.75 7.84
C THR A 160 26.45 21.07 9.33
N VAL A 161 25.49 21.85 9.84
CA VAL A 161 25.44 22.25 11.25
C VAL A 161 24.59 21.26 12.04
N ASN A 162 25.21 20.62 13.04
CA ASN A 162 24.53 19.74 13.98
C ASN A 162 23.27 20.39 14.58
N GLY A 163 22.16 19.66 14.62
CA GLY A 163 20.85 20.17 15.03
C GLY A 163 20.05 20.80 13.89
N SER A 164 20.62 20.94 12.70
CA SER A 164 19.95 21.39 11.47
C SER A 164 20.21 20.49 10.25
N ILE A 165 20.86 19.35 10.46
CA ILE A 165 21.15 18.39 9.40
C ILE A 165 19.83 17.81 8.89
N VAL A 166 19.64 17.91 7.58
CA VAL A 166 18.54 17.27 6.86
C VAL A 166 18.99 15.89 6.42
N ALA A 167 18.18 14.88 6.71
CA ALA A 167 18.43 13.52 6.26
C ALA A 167 17.12 12.82 5.93
N TYR A 168 17.23 11.79 5.09
CA TYR A 168 16.13 10.95 4.65
C TYR A 168 16.45 9.50 4.99
N LEU A 169 15.45 8.76 5.45
CA LEU A 169 15.58 7.37 5.87
C LEU A 169 14.59 6.52 5.08
N GLY A 170 15.09 5.43 4.49
CA GLY A 170 14.33 4.47 3.72
C GLY A 170 14.11 3.20 4.55
N SER A 171 12.87 2.82 4.76
CA SER A 171 12.52 1.64 5.55
C SER A 171 11.87 0.56 4.69
N VAL A 172 11.96 -0.69 5.15
CA VAL A 172 11.43 -1.87 4.44
C VAL A 172 9.92 -1.85 4.30
N GLY A 173 9.19 -1.21 5.21
CA GLY A 173 7.73 -1.22 5.20
C GLY A 173 7.07 0.01 5.81
N GLY A 174 7.83 1.08 6.05
CA GLY A 174 7.37 2.32 6.65
C GLY A 174 7.58 3.55 5.78
N GLY A 175 7.94 3.39 4.51
CA GLY A 175 8.15 4.49 3.57
C GLY A 175 9.46 5.27 3.77
N VAL A 176 9.47 6.48 3.24
CA VAL A 176 10.56 7.46 3.41
C VAL A 176 10.22 8.39 4.57
N TRP A 177 11.19 8.58 5.45
CA TRP A 177 11.14 9.51 6.57
C TRP A 177 12.13 10.65 6.32
N LYS A 178 11.79 11.85 6.78
CA LYS A 178 12.64 13.04 6.72
C LYS A 178 12.87 13.59 8.12
N THR A 179 14.09 14.03 8.38
CA THR A 179 14.44 14.88 9.52
C THR A 179 15.04 16.19 9.02
N THR A 180 14.93 17.25 9.83
CA THR A 180 15.58 18.55 9.61
C THR A 180 16.38 19.01 10.82
N ASN A 181 16.52 18.16 11.83
CA ASN A 181 17.16 18.50 13.10
C ASN A 181 18.08 17.38 13.63
N CYS A 182 18.62 16.57 12.73
CA CYS A 182 19.64 15.57 13.06
C CYS A 182 20.92 16.28 13.57
N CYS A 183 21.79 15.68 14.38
CA CYS A 183 21.88 14.29 14.83
C CYS A 183 22.12 14.25 16.34
N SER A 184 21.05 14.52 17.09
CA SER A 184 21.04 14.47 18.55
C SER A 184 19.96 13.52 19.06
N ALA A 185 19.91 13.29 20.38
CA ALA A 185 18.81 12.55 21.01
C ALA A 185 17.43 13.18 20.77
N SER A 186 17.38 14.46 20.39
CA SER A 186 16.14 15.20 20.08
C SER A 186 15.76 15.16 18.59
N THR A 187 16.41 14.31 17.79
CA THR A 187 16.11 14.18 16.35
C THR A 187 14.68 13.69 16.16
N THR A 188 13.92 14.41 15.34
CA THR A 188 12.54 14.04 14.98
C THR A 188 12.46 13.64 13.52
N TRP A 189 11.54 12.74 13.22
CA TRP A 189 11.33 12.21 11.87
C TRP A 189 9.86 12.34 11.48
N THR A 190 9.60 12.71 10.23
CA THR A 190 8.27 12.78 9.65
C THR A 190 8.22 11.92 8.40
N VAL A 191 7.18 11.10 8.27
CA VAL A 191 6.95 10.33 7.05
C VAL A 191 6.58 11.27 5.91
N VAL A 192 7.22 11.10 4.75
CA VAL A 192 7.04 11.96 3.58
C VAL A 192 6.45 11.22 2.38
N THR A 193 6.09 9.95 2.55
CA THR A 193 5.50 9.09 1.50
C THR A 193 4.10 8.57 1.85
N ASP A 194 3.44 9.14 2.86
CA ASP A 194 2.05 8.81 3.19
C ASP A 194 1.10 9.46 2.18
N ASN A 195 1.07 8.90 0.97
CA ASN A 195 0.24 9.34 -0.14
C ASN A 195 -0.55 8.14 -0.69
N PRO A 196 -1.88 8.26 -0.86
CA PRO A 196 -2.73 7.15 -1.34
C PRO A 196 -2.38 6.66 -2.75
N LEU A 197 -1.65 7.45 -3.55
CA LEU A 197 -1.18 7.06 -4.87
C LEU A 197 0.12 6.22 -4.85
N ILE A 198 0.80 6.16 -3.70
CA ILE A 198 1.98 5.32 -3.51
C ILE A 198 1.49 3.96 -3.01
N SER A 199 1.68 2.94 -3.85
CA SER A 199 1.19 1.57 -3.68
C SER A 199 2.10 0.66 -2.83
N THR A 200 3.28 1.14 -2.44
CA THR A 200 4.24 0.39 -1.62
C THR A 200 4.89 1.27 -0.57
N THR A 201 5.11 0.73 0.63
CA THR A 201 5.86 1.37 1.71
C THR A 201 7.28 0.83 1.83
N ALA A 202 7.70 -0.06 0.92
CA ALA A 202 9.04 -0.61 0.89
C ALA A 202 9.99 0.30 0.14
N ILE A 203 11.03 0.75 0.81
CA ILE A 203 12.09 1.60 0.27
C ILE A 203 13.42 0.86 0.41
N ASN A 204 14.10 0.66 -0.71
CA ASN A 204 15.41 0.03 -0.76
C ASN A 204 16.53 1.06 -0.68
N THR A 205 16.39 2.16 -1.41
CA THR A 205 17.44 3.18 -1.52
C THR A 205 16.85 4.57 -1.68
N ILE A 206 17.60 5.57 -1.22
CA ILE A 206 17.31 6.99 -1.36
C ILE A 206 18.58 7.68 -1.83
N VAL A 207 18.46 8.49 -2.87
CA VAL A 207 19.56 9.34 -3.34
C VAL A 207 19.08 10.77 -3.52
N ILE A 208 19.94 11.71 -3.13
CA ILE A 208 19.73 13.15 -3.32
C ILE A 208 20.52 13.56 -4.58
N ASP A 209 19.87 14.32 -5.47
CA ASP A 209 20.55 14.84 -6.67
C ASP A 209 21.69 15.78 -6.25
N PRO A 210 22.94 15.49 -6.65
CA PRO A 210 24.10 16.30 -6.28
C PRO A 210 24.06 17.73 -6.86
N ASN A 211 23.29 17.95 -7.94
CA ASN A 211 23.15 19.26 -8.57
C ASN A 211 21.98 20.06 -8.00
N ASN A 212 21.04 19.41 -7.32
CA ASN A 212 19.87 20.05 -6.75
C ASN A 212 19.34 19.24 -5.56
N HIS A 213 19.72 19.63 -4.35
CA HIS A 213 19.34 18.94 -3.11
C HIS A 213 17.82 18.83 -2.86
N LYS A 214 16.98 19.59 -3.58
CA LYS A 214 15.52 19.46 -3.54
C LYS A 214 15.01 18.28 -4.36
N THR A 215 15.82 17.72 -5.25
CA THR A 215 15.47 16.55 -6.05
C THR A 215 15.95 15.29 -5.36
N ILE A 216 15.02 14.36 -5.12
CA ILE A 216 15.26 13.13 -4.37
C ILE A 216 14.64 11.98 -5.15
N TYR A 217 15.37 10.87 -5.25
CA TYR A 217 14.87 9.65 -5.82
C TYR A 217 14.82 8.57 -4.74
N ALA A 218 13.70 7.84 -4.66
CA ALA A 218 13.57 6.70 -3.77
C ALA A 218 13.29 5.45 -4.60
N GLY A 219 14.21 4.48 -4.56
CA GLY A 219 14.01 3.16 -5.15
C GLY A 219 13.11 2.33 -4.27
N THR A 220 11.94 1.94 -4.78
CA THR A 220 10.96 1.16 -4.00
C THR A 220 11.21 -0.34 -4.09
N GLY A 221 10.69 -1.08 -3.13
CA GLY A 221 10.86 -2.52 -2.96
C GLY A 221 11.89 -2.88 -1.90
N ASP A 222 12.01 -4.17 -1.62
CA ASP A 222 13.05 -4.75 -0.76
C ASP A 222 13.29 -6.19 -1.23
N LEU A 223 14.34 -6.38 -2.00
CA LEU A 223 14.70 -7.69 -2.55
C LEU A 223 15.75 -8.34 -1.64
N ARG A 224 15.31 -9.33 -0.86
CA ARG A 224 16.18 -10.15 0.00
C ARG A 224 16.32 -11.59 -0.50
N PHE A 225 15.82 -11.89 -1.70
CA PHE A 225 15.82 -13.22 -2.34
C PHE A 225 15.34 -14.35 -1.42
N ALA A 226 14.45 -14.01 -0.50
CA ALA A 226 13.94 -14.90 0.53
C ALA A 226 12.46 -14.57 0.80
N ALA A 227 11.93 -15.19 1.84
CA ALA A 227 10.52 -15.24 2.16
C ALA A 227 9.84 -13.92 2.60
N PHE A 228 10.57 -12.81 2.60
CA PHE A 228 10.05 -11.47 2.90
C PHE A 228 10.49 -10.44 1.85
N SER A 229 10.30 -10.75 0.58
CA SER A 229 10.55 -9.80 -0.50
C SER A 229 9.34 -8.87 -0.68
N MET A 230 9.56 -7.56 -0.71
CA MET A 230 8.49 -6.57 -0.91
C MET A 230 8.57 -6.01 -2.33
N GLY A 231 7.41 -5.95 -3.00
CA GLY A 231 7.30 -5.51 -4.38
C GLY A 231 7.72 -4.04 -4.58
N SER A 232 8.21 -3.75 -5.78
CA SER A 232 8.58 -2.41 -6.22
C SER A 232 7.48 -1.83 -7.12
N GLN A 233 7.24 -0.53 -7.02
CA GLN A 233 6.47 0.25 -8.01
C GLN A 233 7.38 1.09 -8.92
N GLY A 234 8.69 0.81 -8.91
CA GLY A 234 9.71 1.61 -9.60
C GLY A 234 10.34 2.65 -8.69
N ILE A 235 10.66 3.82 -9.27
CA ILE A 235 11.38 4.91 -8.61
C ILE A 235 10.40 6.05 -8.33
N LEU A 236 10.33 6.49 -7.08
CA LEU A 236 9.65 7.72 -6.71
C LEU A 236 10.59 8.90 -6.94
N LYS A 237 10.07 10.03 -7.41
CA LYS A 237 10.85 11.25 -7.62
C LYS A 237 10.17 12.43 -6.94
N SER A 238 10.87 13.05 -6.01
CA SER A 238 10.51 14.37 -5.51
C SER A 238 11.37 15.45 -6.17
N THR A 239 10.80 16.61 -6.45
CA THR A 239 11.55 17.83 -6.86
C THR A 239 11.40 18.97 -5.84
N ASN A 240 10.83 18.66 -4.67
CA ASN A 240 10.53 19.63 -3.61
C ASN A 240 10.90 19.07 -2.22
N ALA A 241 12.05 18.40 -2.13
CA ALA A 241 12.65 17.89 -0.90
C ALA A 241 11.73 16.93 -0.11
N GLY A 242 10.98 16.08 -0.83
CA GLY A 242 10.10 15.06 -0.28
C GLY A 242 8.69 15.55 0.05
N VAL A 243 8.32 16.82 -0.20
CA VAL A 243 6.96 17.30 0.08
C VAL A 243 5.91 16.61 -0.80
N LYS A 244 6.28 16.29 -2.05
CA LYS A 244 5.50 15.47 -3.00
C LYS A 244 6.43 14.57 -3.79
N TRP A 245 5.91 13.44 -4.24
CA TRP A 245 6.60 12.37 -4.99
C TRP A 245 5.84 12.01 -6.26
#